data_AF-A0A1L0CQY8-F1
#
_entry.id   AF-A0A1L0CQY8-F1
#
_cell.length_a   1.000
_cell.length_b   1.000
_cell.length_c   1.000
_cell.angle_alpha   90.00
_cell.angle_beta   90.00
_cell.angle_gamma   90.00
#
_symmetry.space_group_name_H-M   'P 1'
#
loop_
_entity.id
_entity.type
_entity.pdbx_description
1 polymer ?
#
loop_
_entity_poly.entity_id
_entity_poly.type
_entity_poly.pdbx_seq_one_letter_code
_entity_poly.pdbx_strand_id
1 'polypeptide(L)'
;MDKKSIVIKYRSKIPVKILSECVNYPVSIVTSNNKLNKGILKNIETNTLNAKLDDKAIKGNYIKYVVLPDIMRFNPLLNEVLEYNNNKLKNKNKKNNTSSKKHHGVEKNNKEREIKNLVSEINKRESRKRHIEAESKGSKKQKI
;
A
#
# COMPACT_ATOMS: atom_id res chain seq x y z
N MET A 1 -34.02 26.21 -4.21
CA MET A 1 -33.22 25.06 -3.71
C MET A 1 -32.27 24.65 -4.83
N ASP A 2 -31.10 25.30 -4.86
CA ASP A 2 -30.16 25.14 -5.96
C ASP A 2 -29.55 23.73 -5.96
N LYS A 3 -29.78 23.00 -7.05
CA LYS A 3 -29.16 21.69 -7.29
C LYS A 3 -27.68 21.90 -7.57
N LYS A 4 -26.87 21.99 -6.51
CA LYS A 4 -25.40 21.90 -6.62
C LYS A 4 -25.06 20.53 -7.21
N SER A 5 -24.75 20.50 -8.50
CA SER A 5 -24.20 19.32 -9.17
C SER A 5 -22.84 19.02 -8.56
N ILE A 6 -22.68 17.82 -8.02
CA ILE A 6 -21.39 17.35 -7.50
C ILE A 6 -20.52 17.04 -8.71
N VAL A 7 -19.73 18.03 -9.13
CA VAL A 7 -18.69 17.83 -10.15
C VAL A 7 -17.53 17.11 -9.47
N ILE A 8 -17.32 15.84 -9.81
CA ILE A 8 -16.17 15.07 -9.35
C ILE A 8 -14.92 15.74 -9.93
N LYS A 9 -14.17 16.48 -9.10
CA LYS A 9 -12.87 17.04 -9.49
C LYS A 9 -11.89 15.88 -9.72
N TYR A 10 -11.80 15.52 -10.99
CA TYR A 10 -11.03 14.56 -11.78
C TYR A 10 -9.57 14.21 -11.37
N ARG A 11 -9.19 14.17 -10.09
CA ARG A 11 -7.79 13.91 -9.70
C ARG A 11 -7.45 12.46 -9.39
N SER A 12 -8.45 11.58 -9.25
CA SER A 12 -8.22 10.14 -9.17
C SER A 12 -9.44 9.36 -9.69
N LYS A 13 -9.29 8.68 -10.83
CA LYS A 13 -10.29 7.74 -11.36
C LYS A 13 -10.33 6.43 -10.56
N ILE A 14 -9.42 6.25 -9.61
CA ILE A 14 -9.18 4.98 -8.91
C ILE A 14 -10.38 4.55 -8.07
N PRO A 15 -11.01 5.40 -7.22
CA PRO A 15 -12.17 4.97 -6.44
C PRO A 15 -13.35 4.51 -7.31
N VAL A 16 -13.58 5.18 -8.44
CA VAL A 16 -14.65 4.82 -9.38
C VAL A 16 -14.32 3.50 -10.10
N LYS A 17 -13.06 3.29 -10.49
CA LYS A 17 -12.60 2.03 -11.09
C LYS A 17 -12.74 0.86 -10.12
N ILE A 18 -12.27 1.01 -8.88
CA ILE A 18 -12.42 0.01 -7.82
C ILE A 18 -13.90 -0.31 -7.60
N LEU A 19 -14.76 0.70 -7.56
CA LEU A 19 -16.20 0.50 -7.41
C LEU A 19 -16.82 -0.24 -8.61
N SER A 20 -16.36 0.02 -9.84
CA SER A 20 -16.82 -0.72 -11.03
C SER A 20 -16.38 -2.19 -11.04
N GLU A 21 -15.27 -2.53 -10.41
CA GLU A 21 -14.83 -3.92 -10.23
C GLU A 21 -15.67 -4.68 -9.19
N CYS A 22 -16.41 -3.97 -8.34
CA CYS A 22 -17.30 -4.56 -7.34
C CYS A 22 -18.67 -4.97 -7.90
N VAL A 23 -18.90 -4.86 -9.21
CA VAL A 23 -20.14 -5.33 -9.83
C VAL A 23 -20.27 -6.84 -9.62
N ASN A 24 -21.47 -7.29 -9.27
CA ASN A 24 -21.85 -8.64 -8.85
C ASN A 24 -21.33 -9.08 -7.48
N TYR A 25 -20.75 -8.18 -6.68
CA TYR A 25 -20.38 -8.45 -5.31
C TYR A 25 -21.36 -7.84 -4.29
N PRO A 26 -21.47 -8.42 -3.08
CA PRO A 26 -22.23 -7.82 -1.99
C PRO A 26 -21.55 -6.56 -1.48
N VAL A 27 -22.27 -5.44 -1.48
CA VAL A 27 -21.78 -4.14 -0.99
C VAL A 27 -22.79 -3.51 -0.03
N SER A 28 -22.33 -2.54 0.76
CA SER A 28 -23.21 -1.70 1.57
C SER A 28 -23.08 -0.23 1.20
N ILE A 29 -24.18 0.40 0.82
CA ILE A 29 -24.24 1.82 0.46
C ILE A 29 -24.96 2.58 1.57
N VAL A 30 -24.25 3.52 2.19
CA VAL A 30 -24.82 4.42 3.19
C VAL A 30 -25.13 5.76 2.54
N THR A 31 -26.38 6.19 2.65
CA THR A 31 -26.80 7.47 2.07
C THR A 31 -26.50 8.64 3.01
N SER A 32 -26.59 9.87 2.49
CA SER A 32 -26.44 11.11 3.26
C SER A 32 -27.43 11.20 4.43
N ASN A 33 -28.58 10.54 4.33
CA ASN A 33 -29.58 10.43 5.39
C ASN A 33 -29.28 9.29 6.38
N ASN A 34 -28.05 8.77 6.39
CA ASN A 34 -27.58 7.62 7.17
C ASN A 34 -28.42 6.33 6.97
N LYS A 35 -29.13 6.19 5.84
CA LYS A 35 -29.84 4.95 5.52
C LYS A 35 -28.86 3.95 4.94
N LEU A 36 -28.76 2.78 5.58
CA LEU A 36 -27.95 1.66 5.14
C LEU A 36 -28.72 0.82 4.11
N ASN A 37 -28.13 0.60 2.94
CA ASN A 37 -28.68 -0.26 1.89
C ASN A 37 -27.65 -1.36 1.62
N LYS A 38 -28.01 -2.61 1.86
CA LYS A 38 -27.16 -3.78 1.61
C LYS A 38 -27.75 -4.57 0.43
N GLY A 39 -26.89 -5.14 -0.41
CA GLY A 39 -27.32 -5.92 -1.56
C GLY A 39 -26.18 -6.18 -2.54
N ILE A 40 -26.50 -6.77 -3.69
CA ILE A 40 -25.51 -7.04 -4.73
C ILE A 40 -25.43 -5.83 -5.67
N LEU A 41 -24.23 -5.30 -5.90
CA LEU A 41 -24.05 -4.19 -6.84
C LEU A 41 -24.25 -4.72 -8.28
N LYS A 42 -25.39 -4.42 -8.91
CA LYS A 42 -25.68 -4.86 -10.28
C LYS A 42 -25.05 -3.95 -11.33
N ASN A 43 -25.00 -2.65 -11.07
CA ASN A 43 -24.43 -1.67 -11.98
C ASN A 43 -24.01 -0.40 -11.25
N ILE A 44 -23.03 0.32 -11.80
CA ILE A 44 -22.62 1.64 -11.36
C ILE A 44 -22.33 2.53 -12.58
N GLU A 45 -23.01 3.67 -12.66
CA GLU A 45 -22.73 4.67 -13.68
C GLU A 45 -21.52 5.51 -13.27
N THR A 46 -20.41 5.40 -14.00
CA THR A 46 -19.11 5.96 -13.60
C THR A 46 -19.07 7.49 -13.55
N ASN A 47 -19.90 8.16 -14.35
CA ASN A 47 -19.93 9.63 -14.41
C ASN A 47 -20.75 10.26 -13.28
N THR A 48 -21.84 9.63 -12.88
CA THR A 48 -22.82 10.16 -11.93
C THR A 48 -22.77 9.46 -10.57
N LEU A 49 -22.08 8.32 -10.48
CA LEU A 49 -22.09 7.38 -9.35
C LEU A 49 -23.49 6.84 -9.01
N ASN A 50 -24.41 6.84 -9.97
CA ASN A 50 -25.70 6.19 -9.80
C ASN A 50 -25.51 4.68 -9.71
N ALA A 51 -25.91 4.09 -8.59
CA ALA A 51 -25.73 2.67 -8.30
C ALA A 51 -27.05 1.92 -8.41
N LYS A 52 -27.02 0.71 -8.97
CA LYS A 52 -28.13 -0.26 -8.90
C LYS A 52 -27.72 -1.37 -7.94
N LEU A 53 -28.41 -1.46 -6.81
CA LEU A 53 -28.20 -2.46 -5.78
C LEU A 53 -29.38 -3.42 -5.81
N ASP A 54 -29.17 -4.66 -6.25
CA ASP A 54 -30.21 -5.61 -6.64
C ASP A 54 -31.19 -4.94 -7.64
N ASP A 55 -32.44 -4.70 -7.25
CA ASP A 55 -33.45 -4.00 -8.07
C ASP A 55 -33.65 -2.53 -7.67
N LYS A 56 -32.88 -2.04 -6.69
CA LYS A 56 -33.01 -0.69 -6.16
C LYS A 56 -32.00 0.27 -6.79
N ALA A 57 -32.52 1.33 -7.40
CA ALA A 57 -31.69 2.43 -7.89
C ALA A 57 -31.39 3.44 -6.77
N ILE A 58 -30.12 3.80 -6.60
CA ILE A 58 -29.63 4.81 -5.65
C ILE A 58 -28.89 5.89 -6.44
N LYS A 59 -29.32 7.15 -6.30
CA LYS A 59 -28.67 8.28 -6.97
C LYS A 59 -27.32 8.59 -6.32
N GLY A 60 -26.30 8.83 -7.14
CA GLY A 60 -24.93 9.02 -6.65
C GLY A 60 -24.77 10.22 -5.71
N ASN A 61 -25.55 11.28 -5.92
CA ASN A 61 -25.55 12.47 -5.05
C ASN A 61 -26.06 12.22 -3.62
N TYR A 62 -26.77 11.11 -3.39
CA TYR A 62 -27.24 10.72 -2.07
C TYR A 62 -26.31 9.73 -1.38
N ILE A 63 -25.22 9.29 -2.02
CA ILE A 63 -24.28 8.34 -1.43
C ILE A 63 -23.29 9.11 -0.56
N LYS A 64 -23.18 8.70 0.71
CA LYS A 64 -22.20 9.22 1.68
C LYS A 64 -20.91 8.42 1.61
N TYR A 65 -21.01 7.09 1.68
CA TYR A 65 -19.90 6.16 1.47
C TYR A 65 -20.40 4.78 1.04
N VAL A 66 -19.50 3.99 0.48
CA VAL A 66 -19.74 2.60 0.09
C VAL A 66 -18.74 1.72 0.83
N VAL A 67 -19.24 0.65 1.44
CA VAL A 67 -18.44 -0.43 2.01
C VAL A 67 -18.27 -1.50 0.93
N LEU A 68 -17.02 -1.69 0.52
CA LEU A 68 -16.64 -2.67 -0.48
C LEU A 68 -16.46 -4.06 0.15
N PRO A 69 -16.50 -5.14 -0.65
CA PRO A 69 -16.22 -6.48 -0.17
C PRO A 69 -14.76 -6.62 0.23
N ASP A 70 -14.48 -7.51 1.18
CA ASP A 70 -13.14 -7.67 1.76
C ASP A 70 -12.05 -8.07 0.76
N ILE A 71 -12.41 -8.80 -0.29
CA ILE A 71 -11.48 -9.19 -1.36
C ILE A 71 -10.84 -7.97 -2.04
N MET A 72 -11.53 -6.83 -2.05
CA MET A 72 -11.03 -5.59 -2.65
C MET A 72 -9.85 -4.99 -1.91
N ARG A 73 -9.55 -5.43 -0.69
CA ARG A 73 -8.32 -5.02 0.03
C ARG A 73 -7.05 -5.41 -0.72
N PHE A 74 -7.11 -6.43 -1.57
CA PHE A 74 -5.98 -6.90 -2.38
C PHE A 74 -5.99 -6.32 -3.79
N ASN A 75 -6.85 -5.34 -4.08
CA ASN A 75 -6.96 -4.74 -5.41
C ASN A 75 -5.65 -4.03 -5.78
N PRO A 76 -5.04 -4.32 -6.95
CA PRO A 76 -3.76 -3.71 -7.34
C PRO A 76 -3.83 -2.18 -7.45
N LEU A 77 -5.00 -1.62 -7.75
CA LEU A 77 -5.20 -0.17 -7.84
C LEU A 77 -5.08 0.53 -6.49
N LEU A 78 -5.24 -0.18 -5.37
CA LEU A 78 -4.96 0.36 -4.04
C LEU A 78 -3.45 0.47 -3.78
N ASN A 79 -2.65 -0.45 -4.33
CA ASN A 79 -1.20 -0.46 -4.17
C ASN A 79 -0.53 0.65 -4.99
N GLU A 80 -1.02 0.95 -6.19
CA GLU A 80 -0.52 2.07 -7.01
C GLU A 80 -0.60 3.42 -6.28
N VAL A 81 -1.62 3.63 -5.44
CA VAL A 81 -1.77 4.86 -4.65
C VAL A 81 -0.68 4.98 -3.57
N LEU A 82 -0.25 3.86 -2.99
CA LEU A 82 0.78 3.82 -1.94
C LEU A 82 2.18 4.03 -2.52
N GLU A 83 2.49 3.45 -3.67
CA GLU A 83 3.80 3.59 -4.30
C GLU A 83 4.04 4.99 -4.90
N TYR A 84 3.00 5.61 -5.45
CA TYR A 84 3.13 6.93 -6.09
C TYR A 84 3.50 8.04 -5.11
N ASN A 85 3.15 7.90 -3.82
CA ASN A 85 3.51 8.88 -2.79
C ASN A 85 5.01 8.83 -2.46
N ASN A 86 5.63 7.65 -2.46
CA ASN A 86 7.05 7.50 -2.18
C ASN A 86 7.94 8.05 -3.29
N ASN A 87 7.55 7.88 -4.57
CA ASN A 87 8.35 8.38 -5.70
C ASN A 87 8.30 9.92 -5.82
N LYS A 88 7.18 10.55 -5.48
CA LYS A 88 7.08 12.03 -5.44
C LYS A 88 7.83 12.64 -4.26
N LEU A 89 7.85 11.97 -3.09
CA LEU A 89 8.68 12.37 -1.95
C LEU A 89 10.18 12.23 -2.27
N LYS A 90 10.60 11.13 -2.89
CA LYS A 90 12.00 10.91 -3.31
C LYS A 90 12.47 11.96 -4.33
N ASN A 91 11.62 12.40 -5.24
CA ASN A 91 11.99 13.39 -6.26
C ASN A 91 11.99 14.85 -5.78
N LYS A 92 11.33 15.18 -4.67
CA LYS A 92 11.45 16.52 -4.05
C LYS A 92 12.81 16.72 -3.37
N ASN A 93 13.42 15.66 -2.84
CA ASN A 93 14.75 15.74 -2.23
C ASN A 93 15.92 15.73 -3.23
N LYS A 94 15.65 15.56 -4.54
CA LYS A 94 16.69 15.52 -5.59
C LYS A 94 16.91 16.83 -6.36
N LYS A 95 16.07 17.86 -6.17
CA LYS A 95 16.15 19.11 -6.95
C LYS A 95 16.86 20.28 -6.27
N ASN A 96 17.44 20.10 -5.08
CA ASN A 96 18.15 21.18 -4.37
C ASN A 96 19.68 21.04 -4.30
N ASN A 97 20.33 20.22 -5.12
CA ASN A 97 21.80 20.16 -5.17
C ASN A 97 22.36 20.56 -6.54
N THR A 98 22.07 21.81 -6.94
CA THR A 98 22.94 22.55 -7.86
C THR A 98 23.78 23.52 -7.06
N SER A 99 25.00 23.11 -6.73
CA SER A 99 26.23 23.90 -6.50
C SER A 99 27.07 23.35 -5.34
N SER A 100 28.07 22.52 -5.66
CA SER A 100 29.42 22.57 -5.08
C SER A 100 30.23 21.36 -5.59
N LYS A 101 31.07 21.61 -6.59
CA LYS A 101 32.24 20.75 -6.87
C LYS A 101 33.12 20.77 -5.61
N LYS A 102 33.70 19.60 -5.28
CA LYS A 102 34.63 19.27 -4.17
C LYS A 102 33.95 18.67 -2.93
N HIS A 103 33.84 17.34 -2.89
CA HIS A 103 34.09 16.47 -1.72
C HIS A 103 33.69 15.01 -2.02
N HIS A 104 34.17 14.43 -3.13
CA HIS A 104 33.78 13.07 -3.52
C HIS A 104 34.60 11.95 -2.84
N GLY A 105 35.61 12.29 -2.03
CA GLY A 105 36.54 11.33 -1.42
C GLY A 105 36.13 10.77 -0.05
N VAL A 106 35.21 11.42 0.67
CA VAL A 106 34.94 11.07 2.09
C VAL A 106 33.79 10.06 2.22
N GLU A 107 32.72 10.17 1.41
CA GLU A 107 31.58 9.24 1.47
C GLU A 107 31.90 7.83 0.97
N LYS A 108 32.84 7.67 0.02
CA LYS A 108 33.25 6.35 -0.48
C LYS A 108 33.96 5.54 0.61
N ASN A 109 34.79 6.19 1.43
CA ASN A 109 35.53 5.56 2.53
C ASN A 109 34.62 5.13 3.69
N ASN A 110 33.56 5.90 4.00
CA ASN A 110 32.63 5.53 5.06
C ASN A 110 31.77 4.32 4.69
N LYS A 111 31.28 4.25 3.44
CA LYS A 111 30.53 3.07 2.96
C LYS A 111 31.39 1.81 2.95
N GLU A 112 32.67 1.92 2.58
CA GLU A 112 33.57 0.77 2.59
C GLU A 112 33.90 0.28 4.01
N ARG A 113 34.00 1.20 5.00
CA ARG A 113 34.17 0.85 6.42
C ARG A 113 32.93 0.20 7.01
N GLU A 114 31.74 0.69 6.69
CA GLU A 114 30.47 0.09 7.13
C GLU A 114 30.31 -1.33 6.59
N ILE A 115 30.63 -1.56 5.30
CA ILE A 115 30.58 -2.89 4.70
C ILE A 115 31.59 -3.84 5.36
N LYS A 116 32.83 -3.40 5.61
CA LYS A 116 33.84 -4.22 6.31
C LYS A 116 33.40 -4.59 7.73
N ASN A 117 32.77 -3.66 8.45
CA ASN A 117 32.24 -3.92 9.79
C ASN A 117 31.12 -4.95 9.76
N LEU A 118 30.16 -4.82 8.84
CA LEU A 118 29.06 -5.78 8.68
C LEU A 118 29.56 -7.18 8.34
N VAL A 119 30.52 -7.31 7.41
CA VAL A 119 31.12 -8.61 7.05
C VAL A 119 31.85 -9.24 8.22
N SER A 120 32.59 -8.45 9.01
CA SER A 120 33.29 -8.95 10.19
C SER A 120 32.33 -9.49 11.26
N GLU A 121 31.15 -8.87 11.40
CA GLU A 121 30.16 -9.25 12.39
C GLU A 121 29.39 -10.52 11.97
N ILE A 122 29.12 -10.69 10.68
CA ILE A 122 28.55 -11.91 10.12
C ILE A 122 29.52 -13.09 10.34
N ASN A 123 30.81 -12.93 10.04
CA ASN A 123 31.81 -13.97 10.24
C ASN A 123 31.98 -14.36 11.72
N LYS A 124 31.88 -13.38 12.65
CA LYS A 124 31.87 -13.63 14.09
C LYS A 124 30.64 -14.43 14.54
N ARG A 125 29.45 -14.15 13.98
CA ARG A 125 28.23 -14.91 14.30
C ARG A 125 28.28 -16.32 13.74
N GLU A 126 28.81 -16.48 12.53
CA GLU A 126 28.93 -17.79 11.89
C GLU A 126 29.97 -18.69 12.58
N SER A 127 31.12 -18.15 12.98
CA SER A 127 32.12 -18.90 13.77
C SER A 127 31.59 -19.35 15.13
N ARG A 128 30.85 -18.47 15.84
CA ARG A 128 30.16 -18.86 17.09
C ARG A 128 29.14 -19.96 16.86
N LYS A 129 28.36 -19.89 15.78
CA LYS A 129 27.39 -20.94 15.42
C LYS A 129 28.09 -22.27 15.15
N ARG A 130 29.20 -22.27 14.41
CA ARG A 130 30.01 -23.49 14.16
C ARG A 130 30.62 -24.06 15.44
N HIS A 131 31.03 -23.22 16.38
CA HIS A 131 31.55 -23.67 17.69
C HIS A 131 30.47 -24.35 18.53
N ILE A 132 29.26 -23.78 18.56
CA ILE A 132 28.09 -24.37 19.25
C ILE A 132 27.68 -25.70 18.59
N GLU A 133 27.71 -25.77 17.26
CA GLU A 133 27.45 -27.01 16.52
C GLU A 133 28.53 -28.08 16.74
N ALA A 134 29.79 -27.69 16.97
CA ALA A 134 30.88 -28.61 17.31
C ALA A 134 30.79 -29.12 18.76
N GLU A 135 30.45 -28.26 19.73
CA GLU A 135 30.24 -28.64 21.13
C GLU A 135 29.02 -29.57 21.29
N SER A 136 27.94 -29.34 20.55
CA SER A 136 26.76 -30.23 20.58
C SER A 136 27.02 -31.63 20.00
N LYS A 137 28.00 -31.79 19.12
CA LYS A 137 28.41 -33.10 18.55
C LYS A 137 29.53 -33.80 19.34
N GLY A 138 30.23 -33.09 20.23
CA GLY A 138 31.32 -33.62 21.06
C GLY A 138 30.90 -34.33 22.35
N SER A 139 29.65 -34.22 22.80
CA SER A 139 29.20 -34.76 24.11
C SER A 139 28.64 -36.19 24.05
N LYS A 140 29.13 -37.04 23.14
CA LYS A 140 28.90 -38.50 23.18
C LYS A 140 30.23 -39.25 23.32
N LYS A 141 30.90 -39.10 24.47
CA LYS A 141 31.76 -40.16 25.00
C LYS A 141 31.87 -40.04 26.52
N GLN A 142 31.75 -41.21 27.17
CA GLN A 142 31.92 -41.54 28.58
C GLN A 142 30.69 -41.45 29.51
N LYS A 143 29.98 -42.58 29.62
CA LYS A 143 29.86 -43.28 30.92
C LYS A 143 29.45 -44.74 30.73
N ILE A 144 30.13 -45.59 31.52
CA ILE A 144 30.01 -47.05 31.74
C ILE A 144 30.83 -47.89 30.77
#